data_AF-A0A9D8YT43-F1
#
_entry.id   AF-A0A9D8YT43-F1
#
_cell.length_a   1.000
_cell.length_b   1.000
_cell.length_c   1.000
_cell.angle_alpha   90.00
_cell.angle_beta   90.00
_cell.angle_gamma   90.00
#
_symmetry.space_group_name_H-M   'P 1'
#
loop_
_entity.id
_entity.type
_entity.pdbx_description
1 polymer ?
#
loop_
_entity_poly.entity_id
_entity_poly.type
_entity_poly.pdbx_seq_one_letter_code
_entity_poly.pdbx_strand_id
1 'polypeptide(L)'
;MKQKFDKHFLKQVGFVLVFLALAPFSIEIVLIADVAGIEFAVTFMAVYYRAVFADLVERWWRFKNRFSERLGKLAELVLFQPRSYGLTATASCLIIVLTGSTLVACSVWLPAMAMSSGFI
;
A
#
# COMPACT_ATOMS: atom_id res chain seq x y z
N MET A 1 11.49 16.37 1.38
CA MET A 1 11.14 16.22 -0.05
C MET A 1 9.67 16.66 -0.25
N LYS A 2 9.42 17.81 -0.88
CA LYS A 2 8.05 18.25 -1.22
C LYS A 2 7.65 17.59 -2.54
N GLN A 3 6.88 16.51 -2.50
CA GLN A 3 6.25 15.93 -3.69
C GLN A 3 5.28 16.97 -4.28
N LYS A 4 5.65 17.60 -5.41
CA LYS A 4 4.72 18.37 -6.24
C LYS A 4 3.84 17.36 -6.97
N PHE A 5 2.75 16.94 -6.33
CA PHE A 5 1.72 16.14 -7.00
C PHE A 5 1.08 17.00 -8.10
N ASP A 6 1.15 16.51 -9.33
CA ASP A 6 0.61 17.22 -10.48
C ASP A 6 -0.93 17.22 -10.39
N LYS A 7 -1.51 18.42 -10.24
CA LYS A 7 -2.95 18.57 -10.02
C LYS A 7 -3.77 18.01 -11.18
N HIS A 8 -3.18 17.99 -12.38
CA HIS A 8 -3.80 17.42 -13.57
C HIS A 8 -3.90 15.88 -13.45
N PHE A 9 -2.82 15.22 -13.04
CA PHE A 9 -2.79 13.78 -12.83
C PHE A 9 -3.76 13.35 -11.72
N LEU A 10 -3.83 14.12 -10.63
CA LEU A 10 -4.75 13.83 -9.53
C LEU A 10 -6.22 13.89 -9.97
N LYS A 11 -6.57 14.88 -10.79
CA LYS A 11 -7.93 15.01 -11.36
C LYS A 11 -8.25 13.85 -12.30
N GLN A 12 -7.31 13.48 -13.16
CA GLN A 12 -7.51 12.39 -14.11
C GLN A 12 -7.68 11.04 -13.40
N VAL A 13 -6.84 10.75 -12.41
CA VAL A 13 -6.97 9.55 -11.57
C VAL A 13 -8.29 9.56 -10.81
N GLY A 14 -8.66 10.70 -10.21
CA GLY A 14 -9.94 10.84 -9.51
C GLY A 14 -11.15 10.56 -10.41
N PHE A 15 -11.15 11.11 -11.63
CA PHE A 15 -12.24 10.89 -12.58
C PHE A 15 -12.35 9.43 -13.01
N VAL A 16 -11.23 8.77 -13.33
CA VAL A 16 -11.21 7.35 -13.68
C VAL A 16 -11.71 6.49 -12.53
N LEU A 17 -11.31 6.81 -11.29
CA LEU A 17 -11.71 6.05 -10.11
C LEU A 17 -13.21 6.17 -9.84
N VAL A 18 -13.78 7.37 -10.00
CA VAL A 18 -15.24 7.60 -9.91
C VAL A 18 -15.97 6.83 -11.00
N PHE A 19 -15.48 6.87 -12.23
CA PHE A 19 -16.10 6.16 -13.35
C PHE A 19 -16.07 4.64 -13.14
N LEU A 20 -14.96 4.10 -12.65
CA LEU A 20 -14.80 2.68 -12.35
C LEU A 20 -15.70 2.24 -11.19
N ALA A 21 -15.88 3.10 -10.18
CA ALA A 21 -16.79 2.84 -9.07
C ALA A 21 -18.27 2.84 -9.51
N LEU A 22 -18.62 3.66 -10.50
CA LEU A 22 -19.96 3.78 -11.07
C LEU A 22 -20.27 2.70 -12.13
N ALA A 23 -19.26 2.22 -12.85
CA ALA A 23 -19.40 1.27 -13.95
C ALA A 23 -20.28 0.04 -13.63
N PRO A 24 -20.08 -0.70 -12.52
CA PRO A 24 -20.87 -1.90 -12.23
C PRO A 24 -22.36 -1.61 -11.95
N PHE A 25 -22.71 -0.38 -11.58
CA PHE A 25 -24.08 0.02 -11.23
C PHE A 25 -24.70 0.99 -12.24
N SER A 26 -24.03 1.22 -13.36
CA SER A 26 -24.44 2.21 -14.36
C SER A 26 -25.85 1.94 -14.91
N ILE A 27 -26.19 0.67 -15.19
CA ILE A 27 -27.49 0.26 -15.73
C ILE A 27 -28.62 0.50 -14.71
N GLU A 28 -28.43 0.11 -13.46
CA GLU A 28 -29.41 0.28 -12.38
C GLU A 28 -29.64 1.76 -12.04
N ILE A 29 -28.57 2.56 -12.01
CA ILE A 29 -28.66 4.00 -11.75
C ILE A 29 -29.42 4.71 -12.88
N VAL A 30 -29.17 4.35 -14.14
CA VAL A 30 -29.88 4.92 -15.29
C VAL A 30 -31.36 4.53 -15.27
N LEU A 31 -31.69 3.28 -14.98
CA LEU A 31 -33.08 2.82 -14.85
C LEU A 31 -33.84 3.55 -13.74
N ILE A 32 -33.22 3.73 -12.58
CA ILE A 32 -33.84 4.45 -11.46
C ILE A 32 -33.99 5.94 -11.80
N ALA A 33 -33.00 6.53 -12.46
CA ALA A 33 -33.08 7.93 -12.88
C ALA A 33 -34.21 8.18 -13.90
N ASP A 34 -34.46 7.22 -14.79
CA ASP A 34 -35.52 7.31 -15.80
C ASP A 34 -36.93 7.12 -15.20
N VAL A 35 -37.06 6.21 -14.22
CA VAL A 35 -38.36 5.87 -13.60
C VAL A 35 -38.74 6.79 -12.45
N ALA A 36 -37.79 7.09 -11.55
CA ALA A 36 -38.04 7.82 -10.30
C ALA A 36 -37.45 9.24 -10.32
N GLY A 37 -36.70 9.60 -11.35
CA GLY A 37 -36.00 10.88 -11.45
C GLY A 37 -34.63 10.88 -10.77
N ILE A 38 -33.87 11.94 -11.03
CA ILE A 38 -32.44 12.04 -10.66
C ILE A 38 -32.23 12.11 -9.14
N GLU A 39 -33.18 12.64 -8.38
CA GLU A 39 -33.08 12.79 -6.92
C GLU A 39 -33.05 11.43 -6.21
N PHE A 40 -33.83 10.47 -6.71
CA PHE A 40 -33.85 9.09 -6.21
C PHE A 40 -32.58 8.33 -6.59
N ALA A 41 -32.03 8.55 -7.78
CA ALA A 41 -30.77 7.96 -8.20
C ALA A 41 -29.60 8.41 -7.28
N VAL A 42 -29.55 9.69 -6.92
CA VAL A 42 -28.53 10.24 -6.02
C VAL A 42 -28.66 9.66 -4.60
N THR A 43 -29.87 9.54 -4.07
CA THR A 43 -30.09 8.95 -2.74
C THR A 43 -29.78 7.46 -2.71
N PHE A 44 -30.17 6.71 -3.75
CA PHE A 44 -29.82 5.29 -3.89
C PHE A 44 -28.30 5.10 -3.90
N MET A 45 -27.60 5.93 -4.69
CA MET A 45 -26.15 5.93 -4.78
C MET A 45 -25.49 6.25 -3.42
N ALA A 46 -26.00 7.26 -2.70
CA ALA A 46 -25.49 7.63 -1.37
C ALA A 46 -25.65 6.51 -0.33
N VAL A 47 -26.79 5.82 -0.33
CA VAL A 47 -27.06 4.69 0.58
C VAL A 47 -26.17 3.51 0.24
N TYR A 48 -26.01 3.19 -1.05
CA TYR A 48 -25.21 2.06 -1.49
C TYR A 48 -23.72 2.25 -1.16
N TYR A 49 -23.16 3.42 -1.49
CA TYR A 49 -21.75 3.70 -1.21
C TYR A 49 -21.44 3.83 0.27
N ARG A 50 -22.42 4.05 1.15
CA ARG A 50 -22.19 4.11 2.61
C ARG A 50 -21.62 2.80 3.14
N ALA A 51 -22.14 1.66 2.71
CA ALA A 51 -21.66 0.34 3.14
C ALA A 51 -20.25 0.07 2.59
N VAL A 52 -20.02 0.39 1.32
CA VAL A 52 -18.72 0.25 0.65
C VAL A 52 -17.67 1.12 1.34
N PHE A 53 -18.02 2.37 1.66
CA PHE A 53 -17.11 3.30 2.32
C PHE A 53 -16.72 2.83 3.72
N ALA A 54 -17.67 2.29 4.49
CA ALA A 54 -17.39 1.72 5.82
C ALA A 54 -16.38 0.56 5.74
N ASP A 55 -16.58 -0.39 4.81
CA ASP A 55 -15.64 -1.50 4.60
C ASP A 55 -14.27 -1.00 4.11
N LEU A 56 -14.25 0.01 3.23
CA LEU A 56 -13.00 0.60 2.73
C LEU A 56 -12.20 1.27 3.84
N VAL A 57 -12.88 1.99 4.74
CA VAL A 57 -12.28 2.58 5.95
C VAL A 57 -11.73 1.49 6.87
N GLU A 58 -12.50 0.43 7.14
CA GLU A 58 -12.04 -0.67 7.98
C GLU A 58 -10.83 -1.39 7.38
N ARG A 59 -10.85 -1.67 6.07
CA ARG A 59 -9.71 -2.25 5.34
C ARG A 59 -8.49 -1.34 5.40
N TRP A 60 -8.67 -0.03 5.26
CA TRP A 60 -7.59 0.95 5.38
C TRP A 60 -6.97 0.93 6.77
N TRP A 61 -7.79 0.94 7.83
CA TRP A 61 -7.29 0.84 9.21
C TRP A 61 -6.56 -0.48 9.46
N ARG A 62 -7.11 -1.61 9.02
CA ARG A 62 -6.45 -2.92 9.11
C ARG A 62 -5.13 -2.93 8.35
N PHE A 63 -5.08 -2.35 7.16
CA PHE A 63 -3.86 -2.22 6.36
C PHE A 63 -2.81 -1.39 7.11
N LYS A 64 -3.19 -0.21 7.61
CA LYS A 64 -2.29 0.67 8.37
C LYS A 64 -1.72 -0.03 9.61
N ASN A 65 -2.56 -0.73 10.37
CA ASN A 65 -2.14 -1.43 11.57
C ASN A 65 -1.18 -2.58 11.23
N ARG A 66 -1.53 -3.43 10.24
CA ARG A 66 -0.65 -4.52 9.78
C ARG A 66 0.66 -4.02 9.19
N PHE A 67 0.63 -2.89 8.48
CA PHE A 67 1.82 -2.28 7.91
C PHE A 67 2.75 -1.76 9.01
N SER A 68 2.19 -1.09 10.03
CA SER A 68 2.92 -0.65 11.22
C SER A 68 3.54 -1.82 11.98
N GLU A 69 2.78 -2.90 12.20
CA GLU A 69 3.26 -4.12 12.87
C GLU A 69 4.39 -4.80 12.09
N ARG A 70 4.27 -4.89 10.76
CA ARG A 70 5.33 -5.45 9.90
C ARG A 70 6.59 -4.60 9.95
N LEU A 71 6.45 -3.27 9.88
CA LEU A 71 7.59 -2.37 10.02
C LEU A 71 8.25 -2.48 11.40
N GLY A 72 7.47 -2.63 12.46
CA GLY A 72 7.98 -2.89 13.81
C GLY A 72 8.80 -4.18 13.87
N LYS A 73 8.27 -5.29 13.34
CA LYS A 73 9.00 -6.57 13.25
C LYS A 73 10.24 -6.49 12.37
N LEU A 74 10.20 -5.70 11.29
CA LEU A 74 11.37 -5.42 10.46
C LEU A 74 12.45 -4.64 11.23
N ALA A 75 12.07 -3.72 12.11
CA ALA A 75 13.00 -2.97 12.94
C ALA A 75 13.64 -3.83 14.05
N GLU A 76 12.97 -4.91 14.47
CA GLU A 76 13.49 -5.86 15.47
C GLU A 76 14.50 -6.87 14.88
N LEU A 77 14.58 -7.01 13.55
CA LEU A 77 15.59 -7.87 12.93
C LEU A 77 17.00 -7.42 13.34
N VAL A 78 17.88 -8.40 13.59
CA VAL A 78 19.27 -8.19 14.05
C VAL A 78 20.08 -7.27 13.11
N LEU A 79 19.70 -7.21 11.83
CA LEU A 79 20.29 -6.34 10.81
C LEU A 79 20.00 -4.84 11.02
N PHE A 80 18.89 -4.49 11.67
CA PHE A 80 18.45 -3.11 11.91
C PHE A 80 18.67 -2.66 13.36
N GLN A 81 19.20 -3.52 14.23
CA GLN A 81 19.56 -3.10 15.58
C GLN A 81 20.72 -2.08 15.53
N PRO A 82 20.63 -0.97 16.29
CA PRO A 82 21.58 0.14 16.21
C PRO A 82 23.01 -0.26 16.62
N ARG A 83 23.17 -1.36 17.36
CA ARG A 83 24.46 -1.87 17.83
C ARG A 83 25.27 -2.57 16.72
N SER A 84 24.61 -3.18 15.74
CA SER A 84 25.23 -3.98 14.67
C SER A 84 25.17 -3.30 13.30
N TYR A 85 24.31 -2.29 13.11
CA TYR A 85 24.09 -1.61 11.83
C TYR A 85 25.38 -1.07 11.18
N GLY A 86 26.30 -0.52 11.99
CA GLY A 86 27.58 -0.02 11.46
C GLY A 86 28.47 -1.13 10.88
N LEU A 87 28.49 -2.29 11.52
CA LEU A 87 29.28 -3.45 11.09
C LEU A 87 28.64 -4.13 9.86
N THR A 88 27.32 -4.29 9.84
CA THR A 88 26.60 -4.86 8.69
C THR A 88 26.68 -3.95 7.45
N ALA A 89 26.61 -2.62 7.63
CA ALA A 89 26.76 -1.66 6.54
C ALA A 89 28.17 -1.65 5.95
N THR A 90 29.20 -1.62 6.81
CA THR A 90 30.61 -1.67 6.36
C THR A 90 30.96 -2.98 5.70
N ALA A 91 30.51 -4.12 6.25
CA ALA A 91 30.67 -5.43 5.63
C ALA A 91 29.95 -5.52 4.26
N SER A 92 28.75 -4.95 4.14
CA SER A 92 28.00 -4.93 2.87
C SER A 92 28.70 -4.07 1.81
N CYS A 93 29.23 -2.90 2.19
CA CYS A 93 30.06 -2.08 1.29
C CYS A 93 31.30 -2.83 0.82
N LEU A 94 32.01 -3.52 1.73
CA LEU A 94 33.18 -4.33 1.40
C LEU A 94 32.84 -5.44 0.40
N ILE A 95 31.73 -6.16 0.63
CA ILE A 95 31.29 -7.23 -0.28
C ILE A 95 30.93 -6.66 -1.65
N ILE A 96 30.20 -5.53 -1.72
CA ILE A 96 29.85 -4.88 -2.99
C ILE A 96 31.10 -4.44 -3.75
N VAL A 97 32.09 -3.86 -3.06
CA VAL A 97 33.36 -3.45 -3.67
C VAL A 97 34.16 -4.66 -4.18
N LEU A 98 34.15 -5.77 -3.44
CA LEU A 98 34.90 -6.98 -3.80
C LEU A 98 34.24 -7.81 -4.91
N THR A 99 32.91 -7.87 -4.95
CA THR A 99 32.17 -8.71 -5.92
C THR A 99 31.58 -7.92 -7.08
N GLY A 100 31.53 -6.59 -6.99
CA GLY A 100 30.94 -5.72 -8.02
C GLY A 100 29.42 -5.90 -8.20
N SER A 101 28.77 -6.70 -7.35
CA SER A 101 27.36 -7.10 -7.52
C SER A 101 26.57 -6.94 -6.23
N THR A 102 25.49 -6.15 -6.32
CA THR A 102 24.55 -5.93 -5.22
C THR A 102 23.74 -7.18 -4.88
N LEU A 103 23.48 -8.05 -5.87
CA LEU A 103 22.74 -9.30 -5.66
C LEU A 103 23.52 -10.29 -4.79
N VAL A 104 24.84 -10.38 -4.98
CA VAL A 104 25.70 -11.25 -4.19
C VAL A 104 25.76 -10.75 -2.74
N ALA A 105 25.92 -9.44 -2.56
CA ALA A 105 25.88 -8.83 -1.22
C ALA A 105 24.55 -9.10 -0.50
N CYS A 106 23.41 -9.02 -1.19
CA CYS A 106 22.11 -9.36 -0.61
C CYS A 106 22.00 -10.85 -0.26
N SER A 107 22.55 -11.75 -1.07
CA SER A 107 22.46 -13.19 -0.84
C SER A 107 23.20 -13.67 0.41
N VAL A 108 24.30 -13.00 0.80
CA VAL A 108 25.07 -13.31 2.01
C VAL A 108 24.27 -13.03 3.29
N TRP A 109 23.34 -12.07 3.24
CA TRP A 109 22.52 -11.70 4.40
C TRP A 109 21.19 -12.46 4.49
N LEU A 110 20.77 -13.16 3.43
CA LEU A 110 19.54 -13.98 3.44
C LEU A 110 19.54 -15.06 4.54
N PRO A 111 20.63 -15.83 4.78
CA PRO A 111 20.67 -16.81 5.87
C PRO A 111 20.58 -16.16 7.26
N ALA A 112 21.23 -15.01 7.44
CA ALA A 112 21.17 -14.27 8.69
C ALA A 112 19.76 -13.71 8.96
N MET A 113 19.04 -13.28 7.91
CA MET A 113 17.62 -12.91 8.00
C MET A 113 16.73 -14.12 8.32
N ALA A 114 16.99 -15.28 7.72
CA ALA A 114 16.24 -16.51 7.97
C ALA A 114 16.39 -16.99 9.42
N MET A 115 17.61 -16.98 9.96
CA MET A 115 17.87 -17.33 11.37
C MET A 115 17.30 -16.29 12.35
N SER A 116 17.36 -15.00 12.01
CA SER A 116 16.83 -13.91 12.85
C SER A 116 15.31 -13.84 12.90
N SER A 117 14.62 -14.35 11.88
CA SER A 117 13.15 -14.27 11.77
C SER A 117 12.42 -15.40 12.49
N GLY A 118 13.14 -16.32 13.13
CA GLY A 118 12.56 -17.45 13.87
C GLY A 118 11.82 -18.43 12.96
N PHE A 119 12.20 -18.53 11.69
CA PHE A 119 11.64 -19.49 10.73
C PHE A 119 12.20 -20.92 10.91
N ILE A 120 12.95 -21.15 12.00
CA ILE A 120 13.41 -22.45 12.53
C ILE A 120 13.11 -22.44 14.03
#